data_AF-A0A8X6GL64-F1
#
_entry.id   AF-A0A8X6GL64-F1
#
_cell.length_a   1.000
_cell.length_b   1.000
_cell.length_c   1.000
_cell.angle_alpha   90.00
_cell.angle_beta   90.00
_cell.angle_gamma   90.00
#
_symmetry.space_group_name_H-M   'P 1'
#
loop_
_entity.id
_entity.type
_entity.pdbx_description
1 polymer ?
#
loop_
_entity_poly.entity_id
_entity_poly.type
_entity_poly.pdbx_seq_one_letter_code
_entity_poly.pdbx_strand_id
1 'polypeptide(L)'
;MWFQLALSMDGPVLGILVGMDNLLYFRILDIASLLGKKNGTMFAKCFTNDIVLGNHVLPPTQQYPKQTARVQLVTRNAALHIIGRKNKKLAKKLSNTLETGYAYVQGKRTFECSYKQSPKLVVVDCPHKNTVKVAQWIREFTQDLELQRKRDFEFLRQYIWSVSLESGMNNREEAENHILNN
;
A
#
# COMPACT_ATOMS: atom_id res chain seq x y z
N MET A 1 -2.84 2.31 1.96
CA MET A 1 -3.26 3.04 0.73
C MET A 1 -2.55 2.45 -0.46
N TRP A 2 -3.20 2.44 -1.63
CA TRP A 2 -2.66 1.79 -2.82
C TRP A 2 -1.89 2.75 -3.72
N PHE A 3 -0.92 2.20 -4.43
CA PHE A 3 -0.46 2.69 -5.72
C PHE A 3 -0.15 1.51 -6.65
N GLN A 4 0.01 1.78 -7.93
CA GLN A 4 0.31 0.83 -8.99
C GLN A 4 1.70 1.05 -9.55
N LEU A 5 2.40 -0.02 -9.93
CA LEU A 5 3.69 0.02 -10.59
C LEU A 5 3.68 -0.85 -11.84
N ALA A 6 3.90 -0.26 -13.01
CA ALA A 6 4.11 -0.96 -14.28
C ALA A 6 5.59 -0.88 -14.67
N LEU A 7 6.25 -2.03 -14.86
CA LEU A 7 7.68 -2.09 -15.20
C LEU A 7 8.00 -1.72 -16.66
N SER A 8 6.96 -1.47 -17.46
CA SER A 8 6.99 -0.97 -18.83
C SER A 8 5.61 -0.40 -19.19
N MET A 9 5.51 0.37 -20.29
CA MET A 9 4.25 0.95 -20.76
C MET A 9 3.13 -0.08 -20.94
N ASP A 10 3.43 -1.19 -21.62
CA ASP A 10 2.47 -2.26 -21.92
C ASP A 10 2.56 -3.45 -20.96
N GLY A 11 3.30 -3.28 -19.86
CA GLY A 11 3.56 -4.37 -18.92
C GLY A 11 2.40 -4.62 -17.96
N PRO A 12 2.32 -5.83 -17.38
CA PRO A 12 1.40 -6.10 -16.27
C PRO A 12 1.72 -5.17 -15.10
N VAL A 13 0.65 -4.78 -14.40
CA VAL A 13 0.71 -3.80 -13.31
C VAL A 13 0.78 -4.54 -11.98
N LEU A 14 1.70 -4.11 -11.11
CA LEU A 14 1.81 -4.54 -9.73
C LEU A 14 1.04 -3.58 -8.83
N GLY A 15 0.02 -4.07 -8.13
CA GLY A 15 -0.59 -3.36 -7.00
C GLY A 15 0.30 -3.42 -5.77
N ILE A 16 0.63 -2.24 -5.24
CA ILE A 16 1.42 -2.07 -4.03
C ILE A 16 0.57 -1.34 -2.99
N LEU A 17 0.38 -1.98 -1.85
CA LEU A 17 -0.27 -1.40 -0.69
C LEU A 17 0.81 -0.90 0.29
N VAL A 18 0.68 0.36 0.71
CA VAL A 18 1.44 0.91 1.84
C VAL A 18 0.66 0.63 3.12
N GLY A 19 1.27 -0.18 4.00
CA GLY A 19 0.71 -0.60 5.28
C GLY A 19 0.76 0.48 6.35
N MET A 20 0.12 0.22 7.51
CA MET A 20 0.12 1.10 8.68
C MET A 20 1.52 1.25 9.31
N ASP A 21 2.35 0.24 9.11
CA ASP A 21 3.78 0.17 9.45
C ASP A 21 4.69 0.89 8.44
N ASN A 22 4.11 1.59 7.45
CA ASN A 22 4.82 2.26 6.37
C ASN A 22 5.64 1.32 5.47
N LEU A 23 5.38 0.01 5.52
CA LEU A 23 6.01 -0.98 4.65
C LEU A 23 5.22 -1.17 3.35
N LEU A 24 5.93 -1.64 2.32
CA LEU A 24 5.34 -1.97 1.02
C LEU A 24 4.95 -3.44 0.94
N TYR A 25 3.69 -3.64 0.56
CA TYR A 25 3.07 -4.94 0.39
C TYR A 25 2.62 -5.13 -1.06
N PHE A 26 3.00 -6.23 -1.68
CA PHE A 26 2.72 -6.51 -3.08
C PHE A 26 1.58 -7.50 -3.21
N ARG A 27 0.65 -7.24 -4.12
CA ARG A 27 -0.48 -8.15 -4.38
C ARG A 27 0.00 -9.41 -5.09
N ILE A 28 -0.20 -10.58 -4.48
CA ILE A 28 0.34 -11.86 -4.99
C ILE A 28 -0.23 -12.23 -6.37
N LEU A 29 -1.49 -11.87 -6.64
CA LEU A 29 -2.12 -12.14 -7.94
C LEU A 29 -1.48 -11.34 -9.07
N ASP A 30 -1.01 -10.12 -8.77
CA ASP A 30 -0.33 -9.28 -9.75
C ASP A 30 1.10 -9.81 -9.99
N ILE A 31 1.76 -10.36 -8.97
CA ILE A 31 3.02 -11.11 -9.12
C ILE A 31 2.80 -12.35 -10.02
N ALA A 32 1.69 -13.07 -9.83
CA ALA A 32 1.35 -14.22 -10.67
C ALA A 32 1.20 -13.81 -12.14
N SER A 33 0.48 -12.71 -12.40
CA SER A 33 0.31 -12.12 -13.73
C SER A 33 1.66 -11.70 -14.34
N LEU A 34 2.50 -11.01 -13.57
CA LEU A 34 3.85 -10.60 -13.97
C LEU A 34 4.73 -11.79 -14.38
N LEU A 35 4.55 -12.95 -13.74
CA LEU A 35 5.25 -14.20 -14.04
C LEU A 35 4.55 -15.06 -15.10
N GLY A 36 3.52 -14.55 -15.78
CA GLY A 36 2.79 -15.25 -16.83
C GLY A 36 1.97 -16.45 -16.32
N LYS A 37 1.56 -16.45 -15.05
CA LYS A 37 0.78 -17.56 -14.47
C LYS A 37 -0.70 -17.41 -14.80
N LYS A 38 -1.23 -18.39 -15.54
CA LYS A 38 -2.64 -18.44 -15.94
C LYS A 38 -3.61 -18.59 -14.76
N ASN A 39 -3.20 -19.28 -13.69
CA ASN A 39 -4.02 -19.48 -12.48
C ASN A 39 -3.38 -18.79 -11.27
N GLY A 40 -3.74 -17.52 -11.05
CA GLY A 40 -3.22 -16.73 -9.93
C GLY A 40 -3.60 -17.29 -8.56
N THR A 41 -4.79 -17.86 -8.40
CA THR A 41 -5.25 -18.44 -7.13
C THR A 41 -4.44 -19.67 -6.74
N MET A 42 -4.19 -20.57 -7.69
CA MET A 42 -3.33 -21.73 -7.45
C MET A 42 -1.89 -21.31 -7.17
N PHE A 43 -1.40 -20.30 -7.88
CA PHE A 43 -0.08 -19.72 -7.61
C PHE A 43 0.02 -19.18 -6.17
N ALA A 44 -0.98 -18.42 -5.72
CA ALA A 44 -1.00 -17.88 -4.35
C ALA A 44 -1.00 -18.97 -3.28
N LYS A 45 -1.68 -20.10 -3.51
CA LYS A 45 -1.67 -21.27 -2.61
C LYS A 45 -0.27 -21.87 -2.40
N CYS A 46 0.68 -21.66 -3.32
CA CYS A 46 2.06 -22.11 -3.14
C CYS A 46 2.87 -21.24 -2.16
N PHE A 47 2.33 -20.10 -1.72
CA PHE A 47 3.04 -19.11 -0.88
C PHE A 47 2.24 -18.72 0.36
N THR A 48 1.40 -19.61 0.89
CA THR A 48 0.52 -19.33 2.05
C THR A 48 1.28 -18.80 3.27
N ASN A 49 2.51 -19.26 3.48
CA ASN A 49 3.34 -18.85 4.62
C ASN A 49 3.91 -17.43 4.47
N ASP A 50 3.99 -16.93 3.23
CA ASP A 50 4.47 -15.57 2.93
C ASP A 50 3.31 -14.57 2.84
N ILE A 51 2.06 -15.06 2.77
CA ILE A 51 0.87 -14.24 2.53
C ILE A 51 0.41 -13.58 3.83
N VAL A 52 0.20 -12.28 3.73
CA VAL A 52 -0.49 -11.46 4.72
C VAL A 52 -1.80 -10.95 4.10
N LEU A 53 -2.87 -10.90 4.88
CA LEU A 53 -4.14 -10.33 4.42
C LEU A 53 -4.16 -8.82 4.61
N GLY A 54 -4.84 -8.10 3.72
CA GLY A 54 -4.94 -6.65 3.77
C GLY A 54 -5.38 -6.09 5.12
N ASN A 55 -6.36 -6.72 5.77
CA ASN A 55 -6.83 -6.32 7.11
C ASN A 55 -5.77 -6.40 8.22
N HIS A 56 -4.66 -7.12 8.02
CA HIS A 56 -3.58 -7.20 9.01
C HIS A 56 -2.56 -6.06 8.87
N VAL A 57 -2.60 -5.33 7.75
CA VAL A 57 -1.62 -4.26 7.44
C VAL A 57 -2.29 -2.91 7.22
N LEU A 58 -3.61 -2.87 7.23
CA LEU A 58 -4.41 -1.65 7.18
C LEU A 58 -4.75 -1.20 8.60
N PRO A 59 -4.94 0.11 8.82
CA PRO A 59 -5.50 0.60 10.08
C PRO A 59 -6.81 -0.12 10.44
N PRO A 60 -7.12 -0.29 11.73
CA PRO A 60 -8.37 -0.89 12.17
C PRO A 60 -9.53 0.11 11.99
N THR A 61 -9.98 0.33 10.76
CA THR A 61 -11.16 1.15 10.48
C THR A 61 -12.12 0.39 9.56
N GLN A 62 -13.43 0.49 9.83
CA GLN A 62 -14.46 -0.20 9.06
C GLN A 62 -14.66 0.35 7.63
N GLN A 63 -13.90 1.37 7.22
CA GLN A 63 -14.16 2.13 5.99
C GLN A 63 -13.46 1.57 4.74
N TYR A 64 -12.63 0.53 4.86
CA TYR A 64 -11.97 -0.05 3.69
C TYR A 64 -12.93 -0.95 2.90
N PRO A 65 -12.91 -0.91 1.54
CA PRO A 65 -13.64 -1.86 0.74
C PRO A 65 -13.31 -3.30 1.14
N LYS A 66 -14.32 -4.17 1.29
CA LYS A 66 -14.12 -5.60 1.66
C LYS A 66 -13.10 -6.32 0.77
N GLN A 67 -12.99 -5.90 -0.48
CA GLN A 67 -12.03 -6.43 -1.45
C GLN A 67 -10.57 -6.10 -1.08
N THR A 68 -10.33 -4.92 -0.51
CA THR A 68 -9.02 -4.48 -0.03
C THR A 68 -8.67 -5.17 1.29
N ALA A 69 -9.63 -5.45 2.17
CA ALA A 69 -9.39 -6.18 3.41
C ALA A 69 -8.97 -7.64 3.19
N ARG A 70 -9.53 -8.31 2.17
CA ARG A 70 -9.27 -9.73 1.87
C ARG A 70 -8.16 -9.96 0.83
N VAL A 71 -7.50 -8.89 0.40
CA VAL A 71 -6.45 -9.00 -0.61
C VAL A 71 -5.26 -9.78 -0.04
N GLN A 72 -4.74 -10.72 -0.83
CA GLN A 72 -3.54 -11.48 -0.47
C GLN A 72 -2.31 -10.69 -0.90
N LEU A 73 -1.48 -10.40 0.09
CA LEU A 73 -0.30 -9.57 -0.05
C LEU A 73 0.93 -10.37 0.38
N VAL A 74 2.10 -9.94 -0.09
CA VAL A 74 3.39 -10.39 0.41
C VAL A 74 4.28 -9.19 0.66
N THR A 75 5.22 -9.29 1.60
CA THR A 75 6.19 -8.21 1.85
C THR A 75 7.07 -7.97 0.62
N ARG A 76 7.70 -6.79 0.51
CA ARG A 76 8.69 -6.49 -0.55
C ARG A 76 9.74 -7.61 -0.70
N ASN A 77 10.30 -8.09 0.42
CA ASN A 77 11.33 -9.12 0.41
C ASN A 77 10.81 -10.45 -0.13
N ALA A 78 9.63 -10.88 0.33
CA ALA A 78 8.97 -12.07 -0.17
C ALA A 78 8.63 -11.94 -1.67
N ALA A 79 8.12 -10.78 -2.12
CA ALA A 79 7.83 -10.52 -3.53
C ALA A 79 9.08 -10.68 -4.41
N LEU A 80 10.18 -10.03 -4.04
CA LEU A 80 11.44 -10.11 -4.77
C LEU A 80 11.99 -11.54 -4.80
N HIS A 81 11.89 -12.27 -3.70
CA HIS A 81 12.30 -13.67 -3.62
C HIS A 81 11.44 -14.59 -4.50
N ILE A 82 10.11 -14.46 -4.44
CA ILE A 82 9.15 -15.22 -5.27
C ILE A 82 9.42 -14.97 -6.75
N ILE A 83 9.55 -13.71 -7.16
CA ILE A 83 9.86 -13.33 -8.54
C ILE A 83 11.25 -13.88 -8.91
N GLY A 84 12.25 -13.72 -8.05
CA GLY A 84 13.63 -14.10 -8.32
C GLY A 84 13.82 -15.60 -8.54
N ARG A 85 13.06 -16.44 -7.82
CA ARG A 85 13.04 -17.89 -8.01
C ARG A 85 12.56 -18.30 -9.41
N LYS A 86 11.73 -17.49 -10.06
CA LYS A 86 11.17 -17.80 -11.39
C LYS A 86 11.82 -16.98 -12.52
N ASN A 87 12.21 -15.75 -12.23
CA ASN A 87 12.81 -14.82 -13.19
C ASN A 87 13.74 -13.84 -12.46
N LYS A 88 15.03 -14.19 -12.37
CA LYS A 88 16.07 -13.37 -11.73
C LYS A 88 16.21 -11.99 -12.36
N LYS A 89 16.12 -11.88 -13.69
CA LYS A 89 16.24 -10.60 -14.40
C LYS A 89 15.09 -9.65 -14.03
N LEU A 90 13.88 -10.19 -13.93
CA LEU A 90 12.70 -9.43 -13.54
C LEU A 90 12.76 -8.98 -12.08
N ALA A 91 13.21 -9.83 -11.15
CA ALA A 91 13.40 -9.43 -9.76
C ALA A 91 14.46 -8.32 -9.62
N LYS A 92 15.57 -8.44 -10.34
CA LYS A 92 16.60 -7.38 -10.39
C LYS A 92 16.04 -6.08 -10.98
N LYS A 93 15.26 -6.17 -12.07
CA LYS A 93 14.59 -4.99 -12.66
C LYS A 93 13.67 -4.33 -11.64
N LEU A 94 12.81 -5.09 -10.96
CA LEU A 94 11.91 -4.56 -9.93
C LEU A 94 12.68 -3.91 -8.78
N SER A 95 13.74 -4.54 -8.27
CA SER A 95 14.57 -3.97 -7.20
C SER A 95 15.20 -2.65 -7.61
N ASN A 96 15.87 -2.64 -8.78
CA ASN A 96 16.50 -1.44 -9.33
C ASN A 96 15.47 -0.33 -9.58
N THR A 97 14.29 -0.68 -10.09
CA THR A 97 13.19 0.26 -10.28
C THR A 97 12.80 0.93 -8.97
N LEU A 98 12.61 0.15 -7.90
CA LEU A 98 12.18 0.68 -6.60
C LEU A 98 13.24 1.58 -5.95
N GLU A 99 14.53 1.34 -6.22
CA GLU A 99 15.64 2.04 -5.58
C GLU A 99 16.13 3.25 -6.39
N THR A 100 16.29 3.09 -7.71
CA THR A 100 16.96 4.07 -8.56
C THR A 100 16.19 4.36 -9.85
N GLY A 101 15.01 3.77 -10.05
CA GLY A 101 14.23 3.91 -11.27
C GLY A 101 13.52 5.25 -11.41
N TYR A 102 13.10 5.52 -12.65
CA TYR A 102 12.27 6.67 -13.01
C TYR A 102 10.92 6.21 -13.56
N ALA A 103 9.88 6.98 -13.32
CA ALA A 103 8.54 6.67 -13.81
C ALA A 103 7.75 7.93 -14.18
N TYR A 104 6.81 7.79 -15.12
CA TYR A 104 5.70 8.71 -15.28
C TYR A 104 4.64 8.42 -14.24
N VAL A 105 4.07 9.48 -13.65
CA VAL A 105 2.92 9.38 -12.77
C VAL A 105 1.65 9.54 -13.59
N GLN A 106 0.81 8.51 -13.61
CA GLN A 106 -0.54 8.56 -14.16
C GLN A 106 -1.53 8.69 -13.00
N GLY A 107 -2.35 9.75 -13.03
CA GLY A 107 -3.29 10.09 -11.96
C GLY A 107 -2.70 11.06 -10.92
N LYS A 108 -3.52 11.44 -9.95
CA LYS A 108 -3.11 12.31 -8.84
C LYS A 108 -2.51 11.47 -7.72
N ARG A 109 -1.57 12.04 -6.96
CA ARG A 109 -1.03 11.44 -5.73
C ARG A 109 -2.09 11.51 -4.62
N THR A 110 -3.16 10.72 -4.74
CA THR A 110 -4.26 10.62 -3.78
C THR A 110 -4.20 9.29 -3.03
N PHE A 111 -4.80 9.29 -1.84
CA PHE A 111 -4.88 8.13 -0.98
C PHE A 111 -6.08 7.27 -1.32
N GLU A 112 -5.88 6.33 -2.24
CA GLU A 112 -6.95 5.45 -2.68
C GLU A 112 -6.98 4.15 -1.87
N CYS A 113 -8.15 3.87 -1.29
CA CYS A 113 -8.45 2.58 -0.65
C CYS A 113 -8.72 1.47 -1.68
N SER A 114 -9.01 1.84 -2.93
CA SER A 114 -9.26 0.94 -4.05
C SER A 114 -8.03 0.83 -4.95
N TYR A 115 -7.56 -0.40 -5.18
CA TYR A 115 -6.48 -0.66 -6.13
C TYR A 115 -6.76 -0.07 -7.53
N LYS A 116 -8.00 -0.13 -8.03
CA LYS A 116 -8.28 0.26 -9.43
C LYS A 116 -8.17 1.76 -9.69
N GLN A 117 -8.34 2.57 -8.65
CA GLN A 117 -8.34 4.03 -8.74
C GLN A 117 -7.00 4.64 -8.31
N SER A 118 -6.11 3.82 -7.76
CA SER A 118 -4.85 4.27 -7.19
C SER A 118 -3.89 4.86 -8.24
N PRO A 119 -3.05 5.85 -7.86
CA PRO A 119 -2.03 6.40 -8.75
C PRO A 119 -1.14 5.31 -9.34
N LYS A 120 -0.78 5.46 -10.62
CA LYS A 120 0.03 4.48 -11.35
C LYS A 120 1.37 5.08 -11.76
N LEU A 121 2.45 4.41 -11.35
CA LEU A 121 3.81 4.69 -11.79
C LEU A 121 4.12 3.80 -13.00
N VAL A 122 4.46 4.41 -14.13
CA VAL A 122 4.88 3.70 -15.34
C VAL A 122 6.37 3.92 -15.56
N VAL A 123 7.14 2.85 -15.37
CA VAL A 123 8.60 2.90 -15.40
C VAL A 123 9.09 3.21 -16.81
N VAL A 124 10.11 4.07 -16.88
CA VAL A 124 10.80 4.45 -18.11
C VAL A 124 12.28 4.12 -18.01
N ASP A 125 12.89 3.86 -19.17
CA ASP A 125 14.32 3.52 -19.23
C ASP A 125 15.21 4.75 -19.07
N CYS A 126 14.76 5.92 -19.54
CA CYS A 126 15.50 7.19 -19.47
C CYS A 126 14.69 8.28 -18.75
N PRO A 127 15.29 9.03 -17.81
CA PRO A 127 14.64 10.15 -17.17
C PRO A 127 14.31 11.27 -18.17
N HIS A 128 13.15 11.90 -17.97
CA HIS A 128 12.69 13.06 -18.75
C HIS A 128 12.10 14.12 -17.80
N LYS A 129 11.87 15.34 -18.28
CA LYS A 129 11.31 16.48 -17.52
C LYS A 129 10.06 16.17 -16.70
N ASN A 130 9.23 15.21 -17.14
CA ASN A 130 7.95 14.87 -16.49
C ASN A 130 7.99 13.54 -15.72
N THR A 131 9.20 13.01 -15.48
CA THR A 131 9.40 11.75 -14.75
C THR A 131 9.78 12.03 -13.30
N VAL A 132 9.38 11.14 -12.40
CA VAL A 132 9.76 11.17 -10.98
C VAL A 132 10.72 10.04 -10.68
N LYS A 133 11.61 10.25 -9.71
CA LYS A 133 12.37 9.15 -9.11
C LYS A 133 11.40 8.29 -8.29
N VAL A 134 11.31 7.00 -8.58
CA VAL A 134 10.36 6.07 -7.95
C VAL A 134 10.56 6.04 -6.43
N ALA A 135 11.81 5.90 -5.96
CA ALA A 135 12.12 5.87 -4.53
C ALA A 135 11.68 7.15 -3.81
N GLN A 136 11.91 8.31 -4.44
CA GLN A 136 11.52 9.60 -3.88
C GLN A 136 9.99 9.73 -3.82
N TRP A 137 9.30 9.37 -4.90
CA TRP A 137 7.85 9.43 -4.96
C TRP A 137 7.20 8.52 -3.91
N ILE A 138 7.71 7.30 -3.72
CA ILE A 138 7.23 6.36 -2.69
C ILE A 138 7.44 6.93 -1.29
N ARG A 139 8.63 7.50 -1.03
CA ARG A 139 8.94 8.14 0.26
C ARG A 139 7.97 9.28 0.56
N GLU A 140 7.76 10.19 -0.40
CA GLU A 140 6.83 11.32 -0.24
C GLU A 140 5.38 10.81 -0.05
N PHE A 141 4.95 9.82 -0.83
CA PHE A 141 3.63 9.21 -0.68
C PHE A 141 3.43 8.60 0.72
N THR A 142 4.46 7.96 1.26
CA THR A 142 4.42 7.35 2.60
C THR A 142 4.41 8.41 3.70
N GLN A 143 5.18 9.49 3.53
CA GLN A 143 5.19 10.63 4.45
C GLN A 143 3.84 11.36 4.47
N ASP A 144 3.27 11.65 3.30
CA ASP A 144 1.95 12.26 3.18
C ASP A 144 0.89 11.38 3.86
N LEU A 145 1.00 10.04 3.75
CA LEU A 145 0.07 9.09 4.37
C LEU A 145 0.18 9.12 5.90
N GLU A 146 1.40 9.20 6.42
CA GLU A 146 1.62 9.32 7.86
C GLU A 146 1.05 10.64 8.41
N LEU A 147 1.24 11.74 7.68
CA LEU A 147 0.65 13.04 8.03
C LEU A 147 -0.88 12.98 8.01
N GLN A 148 -1.48 12.32 7.01
CA GLN A 148 -2.93 12.12 6.98
C GLN A 148 -3.40 11.33 8.21
N ARG A 149 -2.76 10.20 8.53
CA ARG A 149 -3.13 9.39 9.71
C ARG A 149 -3.07 10.20 11.01
N LYS A 150 -2.04 11.04 11.18
CA LYS A 150 -1.91 11.93 12.34
C LYS A 150 -3.06 12.93 12.41
N ARG A 151 -3.45 13.53 11.28
CA ARG A 151 -4.60 14.45 11.20
C ARG A 151 -5.92 13.75 11.50
N ASP A 152 -6.13 12.56 10.93
CA ASP A 152 -7.34 11.77 11.15
C ASP A 152 -7.46 11.35 12.62
N PHE A 153 -6.34 10.97 13.25
CA PHE A 153 -6.30 10.63 14.68
C PHE A 153 -6.55 11.84 15.57
N GLU A 154 -5.92 12.99 15.29
CA GLU A 154 -6.12 14.22 16.06
C GLU A 154 -7.57 14.71 15.94
N PHE A 155 -8.18 14.62 14.75
CA PHE A 155 -9.59 14.92 14.56
C PHE A 155 -10.49 14.00 15.41
N LEU A 156 -10.24 12.68 15.38
CA LEU A 156 -10.97 11.72 16.22
C LEU A 156 -10.83 12.05 17.71
N ARG A 157 -9.63 12.41 18.14
CA ARG A 157 -9.33 12.77 19.52
C ARG A 157 -10.07 14.03 19.96
N GLN A 158 -10.14 15.05 19.10
CA GLN A 158 -10.91 16.27 19.36
C GLN A 158 -12.41 16.00 19.38
N TYR A 159 -12.92 15.16 18.47
CA TYR A 159 -14.33 14.76 18.43
C TYR A 159 -14.74 13.98 19.68
N ILE A 160 -13.91 13.00 20.09
CA ILE A 160 -14.12 12.26 21.35
C ILE A 160 -14.20 13.25 22.51
N TRP A 161 -13.23 14.16 22.64
CA TRP A 161 -13.21 15.15 23.70
C TRP A 161 -14.46 16.04 23.73
N SER A 162 -14.94 16.51 22.57
CA SER A 162 -16.17 17.32 22.53
C SER A 162 -17.40 16.54 23.00
N VAL A 163 -17.54 15.27 22.58
CA VAL A 163 -18.66 14.42 23.01
C VAL A 163 -18.59 14.11 24.51
N SER A 164 -17.39 13.93 25.04
CA SER A 164 -17.16 13.69 26.46
C SER A 164 -17.48 14.90 27.33
N LEU A 165 -17.15 16.12 26.88
CA LEU A 165 -17.56 17.36 27.53
C LEU A 165 -19.08 17.51 27.54
N GLU A 166 -19.76 17.20 26.43
CA GLU A 166 -21.24 17.19 26.37
C GLU A 166 -21.86 16.15 27.33
N SER A 167 -21.13 15.08 27.64
CA SER A 167 -21.52 14.02 28.58
C SER A 167 -21.12 14.30 30.03
N GLY A 168 -20.58 15.49 30.33
CA GLY A 168 -20.18 15.89 31.69
C GLY A 168 -18.86 15.27 32.19
N MET A 169 -18.08 14.63 31.31
CA MET A 169 -16.75 14.12 31.65
C MET A 169 -15.72 15.26 31.53
N ASN A 170 -15.09 15.61 32.65
CA ASN A 170 -14.15 16.73 32.72
C ASN A 170 -12.68 16.33 32.55
N ASN A 171 -12.41 15.03 32.40
CA ASN A 171 -11.07 14.48 32.27
C ASN A 171 -10.89 13.81 30.91
N ARG A 172 -10.01 14.39 30.09
CA ARG A 172 -9.75 13.96 28.71
C ARG A 172 -9.14 12.57 28.64
N GLU A 173 -8.32 12.21 29.62
CA GLU A 173 -7.63 10.92 29.66
C GLU A 173 -8.58 9.78 30.06
N GLU A 174 -9.51 10.02 30.99
CA GLU A 174 -10.58 9.07 31.32
C GLU A 174 -11.56 8.88 30.17
N ALA A 175 -11.88 9.95 29.44
CA ALA A 175 -12.83 9.89 28.35
C ALA A 175 -12.27 9.18 27.10
N GLU A 176 -11.00 9.43 26.78
CA GLU A 176 -10.27 8.68 25.74
C GLU A 176 -10.20 7.18 26.11
N ASN A 177 -9.94 6.83 27.37
CA ASN A 177 -9.91 5.44 27.83
C ASN A 177 -11.29 4.76 27.89
N HIS A 178 -12.36 5.49 28.24
CA HIS A 178 -13.71 4.93 28.32
C HIS A 178 -14.30 4.59 26.95
N ILE A 179 -13.97 5.37 25.92
CA ILE A 179 -14.47 5.16 24.54
C ILE A 179 -13.61 4.18 23.75
N LEU A 180 -12.30 4.11 24.01
CA LEU A 180 -11.43 3.13 23.34
C LEU A 180 -11.61 1.68 23.85
N ASN A 181 -12.17 1.50 25.05
CA ASN A 181 -12.37 0.19 25.69
C ASN A 181 -13.83 -0.34 25.64
N ASN A 182 -14.75 0.39 25.03
CA ASN A 182 -16.15 0.00 24.79
C ASN A 182 -16.45 -0.10 23.29
#